data_AF-A0A7R9ZYP4-F1
#
_entry.id   AF-A0A7R9ZYP4-F1
#
_cell.length_a   1.000
_cell.length_b   1.000
_cell.length_c   1.000
_cell.angle_alpha   90.00
_cell.angle_beta   90.00
_cell.angle_gamma   90.00
#
_symmetry.space_group_name_H-M   'P 1'
#
loop_
_entity.id
_entity.type
_entity.pdbx_description
1 polymer ?
#
loop_
_entity_poly.entity_id
_entity_poly.type
_entity_poly.pdbx_seq_one_letter_code
_entity_poly.pdbx_strand_id
1 'polypeptide(L)'
;MASVLAEPLGVAETSRAAWTNSRVRAVSDTLRTVLEGWQQVPSHLGPPMDAAEVRQALQWATYPKRVTNVQMVVYANKMHENLRLLKATAPFPLKILTQEGDWKGTLDKLISYWSFVQTVDDDAIILFSDAFDVFVNGFDGHELLRRYFSFRLPVVIAAEENIFPREVEAQAHDALQILDELGFGNASSPSRFLNAGGIIGVGWALKRVYNDIRENMIANNPHMLMAHSDVVGHWFLHAYDQYELWRFFIRHVIAAHYQGEELLVTLDTEQLIFGSTVFRKENWPDLLDESISGGVHGVHSIDVDVPLVFDAPQSLFEIWSCRARFVGRRHFPIFWHG
;
A
#
# COMPACT_ATOMS: atom_id res chain seq x y z
N MET A 1 0.53 5.56 55.16
CA MET A 1 -0.31 4.82 54.20
C MET A 1 -0.61 5.74 53.03
N ALA A 2 0.13 5.61 51.93
CA ALA A 2 -0.15 6.30 50.68
C ALA A 2 0.46 5.49 49.53
N SER A 3 -0.37 5.06 48.58
CA SER A 3 0.06 4.63 47.26
C SER A 3 -1.09 4.81 46.28
N VAL A 4 -1.02 5.88 45.49
CA VAL A 4 -0.88 5.92 44.01
C VAL A 4 -2.09 5.36 43.26
N LEU A 5 -2.91 6.27 42.75
CA LEU A 5 -3.72 6.09 41.55
C LEU A 5 -3.01 6.84 40.41
N ALA A 6 -2.74 6.13 39.32
CA ALA A 6 -2.26 6.71 38.07
C ALA A 6 -3.41 6.76 37.07
N GLU A 7 -3.66 7.94 36.50
CA GLU A 7 -4.53 8.14 35.34
C GLU A 7 -3.75 7.94 34.03
N PRO A 8 -4.41 7.55 32.93
CA PRO A 8 -3.78 7.29 31.64
C PRO A 8 -3.63 8.60 30.83
N LEU A 9 -2.43 8.86 30.29
CA LEU A 9 -2.19 9.95 29.34
C LEU A 9 -2.56 9.50 27.92
N GLY A 10 -3.54 10.19 27.34
CA GLY A 10 -3.91 10.09 25.92
C GLY A 10 -2.82 10.66 25.01
N VAL A 11 -2.44 9.91 23.97
CA VAL A 11 -1.39 10.27 22.99
C VAL A 11 -1.96 10.37 21.56
N ALA A 12 -3.29 10.41 21.37
CA ALA A 12 -3.88 10.21 20.04
C ALA A 12 -4.19 11.49 19.22
N GLU A 13 -4.07 12.72 19.75
CA GLU A 13 -4.49 13.94 19.01
C GLU A 13 -3.36 14.92 18.65
N THR A 14 -2.20 14.89 19.31
CA THR A 14 -1.09 15.81 19.02
C THR A 14 -0.28 15.42 17.79
N SER A 15 -0.42 14.19 17.29
CA SER A 15 0.33 13.72 16.13
C SER A 15 -0.21 14.23 14.80
N ARG A 16 -1.39 14.84 14.67
CA ARG A 16 -1.88 15.35 13.37
C ARG A 16 -1.45 16.79 13.04
N ALA A 17 -1.16 17.61 14.05
CA ALA A 17 -0.96 19.06 13.88
C ALA A 17 0.44 19.44 13.33
N ALA A 18 1.47 18.63 13.57
CA ALA A 18 2.83 18.94 13.13
C ALA A 18 2.98 18.88 11.59
N TRP A 19 2.16 18.07 10.90
CA TRP A 19 2.41 17.67 9.51
C TRP A 19 1.82 18.59 8.45
N THR A 20 0.87 19.44 8.82
CA THR A 20 0.37 20.53 7.96
C THR A 20 1.12 21.83 8.22
N ASN A 21 2.11 21.81 9.12
CA ASN A 21 2.86 22.98 9.49
C ASN A 21 3.85 23.35 8.37
N SER A 22 3.54 24.42 7.63
CA SER A 22 4.39 24.98 6.58
C SER A 22 5.84 25.27 7.03
N ARG A 23 6.08 25.35 8.35
CA ARG A 23 7.41 25.51 8.94
C ARG A 23 8.27 24.25 8.82
N VAL A 24 7.69 23.05 8.99
CA VAL A 24 8.43 21.77 8.90
C VAL A 24 8.89 21.54 7.46
N ARG A 25 8.06 21.90 6.48
CA ARG A 25 8.37 21.81 5.05
C ARG A 25 9.55 22.69 4.63
N ALA A 26 9.64 23.93 5.13
CA ALA A 26 10.76 24.84 4.82
C ALA A 26 12.07 24.45 5.54
N VAL A 27 11.93 23.83 6.72
CA VAL A 27 13.03 23.36 7.57
C VAL A 27 13.73 22.18 6.90
N SER A 28 13.02 21.16 6.42
CA SER A 28 13.53 19.98 5.66
C SER A 28 14.73 20.26 4.73
N ASP A 29 14.74 21.40 4.04
CA ASP A 29 15.60 21.60 2.87
C ASP A 29 17.06 22.03 3.19
N THR A 30 17.43 22.41 4.43
CA THR A 30 18.77 23.06 4.68
C THR A 30 19.42 22.91 6.09
N LEU A 31 19.16 21.85 6.85
CA LEU A 31 19.33 21.88 8.33
C LEU A 31 20.69 21.48 8.92
N ARG A 32 21.66 22.40 8.85
CA ARG A 32 22.62 22.51 9.97
C ARG A 32 22.75 23.94 10.43
N THR A 33 23.08 24.83 9.51
CA THR A 33 23.18 26.28 9.74
C THR A 33 21.82 26.89 10.11
N VAL A 34 20.73 26.31 9.65
CA VAL A 34 19.37 26.77 9.95
C VAL A 34 18.93 26.36 11.36
N LEU A 35 19.22 25.13 11.84
CA LEU A 35 18.88 24.70 13.21
C LEU A 35 19.54 25.61 14.27
N GLU A 36 20.78 26.01 14.03
CA GLU A 36 21.53 26.95 14.88
C GLU A 36 20.94 28.37 14.82
N GLY A 37 20.57 28.86 13.64
CA GLY A 37 19.85 30.13 13.49
C GLY A 37 18.43 30.10 14.09
N TRP A 38 17.82 28.93 14.19
CA TRP A 38 16.41 28.78 14.60
C TRP A 38 16.20 28.72 16.11
N GLN A 39 17.21 28.26 16.86
CA GLN A 39 17.25 28.45 18.33
C GLN A 39 17.20 29.94 18.72
N GLN A 40 17.37 30.84 17.74
CA GLN A 40 17.29 32.30 17.91
C GLN A 40 16.01 32.93 17.32
N VAL A 41 15.04 32.14 16.84
CA VAL A 41 13.77 32.69 16.31
C VAL A 41 12.96 33.33 17.44
N PRO A 42 12.54 34.59 17.31
CA PRO A 42 11.79 35.29 18.34
C PRO A 42 10.46 34.60 18.71
N SER A 43 10.17 34.53 20.01
CA SER A 43 9.00 33.86 20.59
C SER A 43 7.63 34.36 20.10
N HIS A 44 7.56 35.55 19.50
CA HIS A 44 6.33 36.09 18.93
C HIS A 44 5.90 35.40 17.61
N LEU A 45 6.80 34.62 17.00
CA LEU A 45 6.48 33.80 15.82
C LEU A 45 5.97 32.40 16.19
N GLY A 46 5.98 32.02 17.47
CA GLY A 46 5.43 30.77 17.99
C GLY A 46 6.29 30.17 19.10
N PRO A 47 5.78 29.16 19.84
CA PRO A 47 6.56 28.46 20.85
C PRO A 47 7.72 27.65 20.21
N PRO A 48 8.79 27.38 20.98
CA PRO A 48 9.88 26.53 20.52
C PRO A 48 9.37 25.12 20.18
N MET A 49 9.93 24.52 19.13
CA MET A 49 9.60 23.14 18.74
C MET A 49 9.85 22.19 19.90
N ASP A 50 8.93 21.26 20.13
CA ASP A 50 9.13 20.22 21.12
C ASP A 50 10.14 19.15 20.64
N ALA A 51 10.54 18.26 21.54
CA ALA A 51 11.53 17.22 21.23
C ALA A 51 11.07 16.22 20.15
N ALA A 52 9.76 16.05 19.95
CA ALA A 52 9.20 15.20 18.91
C ALA A 52 9.28 15.90 17.54
N GLU A 53 8.91 17.18 17.49
CA GLU A 53 8.99 18.02 16.30
C GLU A 53 10.45 18.17 15.82
N VAL A 54 11.41 18.37 16.72
CA VAL A 54 12.84 18.44 16.39
C VAL A 54 13.35 17.11 15.82
N ARG A 55 12.97 15.99 16.44
CA ARG A 55 13.39 14.65 15.98
C ARG A 55 12.86 14.36 14.58
N GLN A 56 11.62 14.75 14.32
CA GLN A 56 10.99 14.62 13.02
C GLN A 56 11.67 15.53 11.98
N ALA A 57 11.89 16.80 12.30
CA ALA A 57 12.63 17.72 11.42
C ALA A 57 14.04 17.21 11.08
N LEU A 58 14.74 16.59 12.03
CA LEU A 58 16.05 15.96 11.79
C LEU A 58 15.96 14.71 10.90
N GLN A 59 14.95 13.87 11.08
CA GLN A 59 14.71 12.74 10.16
C GLN A 59 14.50 13.24 8.73
N TRP A 60 13.72 14.31 8.56
CA TRP A 60 13.50 14.98 7.27
C TRP A 60 14.78 15.63 6.72
N ALA A 61 15.56 16.33 7.53
CA ALA A 61 16.84 16.93 7.12
C ALA A 61 17.82 15.92 6.51
N THR A 62 17.75 14.68 7.00
CA THR A 62 18.62 13.59 6.54
C THR A 62 18.05 12.85 5.33
N TYR A 63 16.80 13.13 4.94
CA TYR A 63 16.10 12.46 3.85
C TYR A 63 16.78 12.66 2.46
N PRO A 64 17.16 13.88 2.04
CA PRO A 64 17.84 14.09 0.75
C PRO A 64 19.25 13.48 0.69
N LYS A 65 19.83 13.08 1.83
CA LYS A 65 21.15 12.46 1.91
C LYS A 65 21.11 10.92 1.94
N ARG A 66 19.90 10.32 1.89
CA ARG A 66 19.68 8.86 2.00
C ARG A 66 18.90 8.26 0.82
N VAL A 67 18.44 9.08 -0.12
CA VAL A 67 17.61 8.63 -1.25
C VAL A 67 18.18 9.21 -2.53
N THR A 68 18.86 8.37 -3.29
CA THR A 68 19.43 8.73 -4.62
C THR A 68 18.35 8.97 -5.65
N ASN A 69 17.24 8.22 -5.57
CA ASN A 69 16.16 8.26 -6.55
C ASN A 69 14.84 7.74 -5.96
N VAL A 70 13.71 8.27 -6.42
CA VAL A 70 12.36 7.75 -6.13
C VAL A 70 11.61 7.58 -7.45
N GLN A 71 11.01 6.42 -7.66
CA GLN A 71 10.26 6.14 -8.89
C GLN A 71 9.06 5.24 -8.63
N MET A 72 8.01 5.45 -9.43
CA MET A 72 6.86 4.57 -9.50
C MET A 72 7.07 3.59 -10.66
N VAL A 73 6.76 2.32 -10.44
CA VAL A 73 6.98 1.24 -11.39
C VAL A 73 5.73 0.41 -11.51
N VAL A 74 5.28 0.19 -12.74
CA VAL A 74 4.10 -0.60 -13.03
C VAL A 74 4.40 -1.61 -14.12
N TYR A 75 3.70 -2.73 -14.12
CA TYR A 75 3.72 -3.66 -15.24
C TYR A 75 2.47 -3.45 -16.11
N ALA A 76 2.67 -3.33 -17.43
CA ALA A 76 1.58 -3.30 -18.38
C ALA A 76 1.95 -4.04 -19.68
N ASN A 77 1.08 -4.96 -20.13
CA ASN A 77 1.27 -5.67 -21.40
C ASN A 77 0.68 -4.91 -22.61
N LYS A 78 -0.03 -3.81 -22.38
CA LYS A 78 -0.63 -2.97 -23.42
C LYS A 78 -0.85 -1.55 -22.90
N MET A 79 -0.99 -0.61 -23.84
CA MET A 79 -1.46 0.73 -23.50
C MET A 79 -2.96 0.72 -23.21
N HIS A 80 -3.35 1.37 -22.11
CA HIS A 80 -4.73 1.53 -21.66
C HIS A 80 -4.98 2.99 -21.26
N GLU A 81 -6.22 3.47 -21.27
CA GLU A 81 -6.54 4.83 -20.85
C GLU A 81 -6.19 5.08 -19.37
N ASN A 82 -6.49 4.12 -18.49
CA ASN A 82 -6.11 4.17 -17.08
C ASN A 82 -4.59 4.29 -16.88
N LEU A 83 -3.78 3.60 -17.70
CA LEU A 83 -2.32 3.75 -17.67
C LEU A 83 -1.86 5.15 -18.11
N ARG A 84 -2.56 5.78 -19.06
CA ARG A 84 -2.28 7.17 -19.45
C ARG A 84 -2.62 8.13 -18.30
N LEU A 85 -3.75 7.91 -17.64
CA LEU A 85 -4.16 8.70 -16.47
C LEU A 85 -3.17 8.52 -15.32
N LEU A 86 -2.75 7.29 -15.04
CA LEU A 86 -1.74 6.99 -14.04
C LEU A 86 -0.42 7.70 -14.35
N LYS A 87 0.02 7.67 -15.61
CA LYS A 87 1.22 8.41 -16.05
C LYS A 87 1.11 9.92 -15.84
N ALA A 88 -0.09 10.48 -16.00
CA ALA A 88 -0.33 11.91 -15.80
C ALA A 88 -0.42 12.32 -14.32
N THR A 89 -0.77 11.37 -13.44
CA THR A 89 -1.06 11.62 -12.02
C THR A 89 -0.01 11.02 -11.07
N ALA A 90 0.97 10.26 -11.59
CA ALA A 90 2.00 9.62 -10.79
C ALA A 90 2.77 10.62 -9.91
N PRO A 91 2.94 10.34 -8.60
CA PRO A 91 3.64 11.25 -7.68
C PRO A 91 5.16 11.28 -7.90
N PHE A 92 5.68 10.32 -8.66
CA PHE A 92 7.09 10.16 -9.00
C PHE A 92 7.23 9.82 -10.49
N PRO A 93 8.43 9.93 -11.08
CA PRO A 93 8.69 9.42 -12.42
C PRO A 93 8.18 7.98 -12.58
N LEU A 94 7.27 7.78 -13.55
CA LEU A 94 6.67 6.49 -13.83
C LEU A 94 7.51 5.70 -14.84
N LYS A 95 7.93 4.51 -14.44
CA LYS A 95 8.52 3.50 -15.32
C LYS A 95 7.51 2.39 -15.59
N ILE A 96 7.24 2.15 -16.87
CA ILE A 96 6.34 1.09 -17.33
C ILE A 96 7.22 -0.07 -17.78
N LEU A 97 7.08 -1.21 -17.12
CA LEU A 97 7.66 -2.48 -17.56
C LEU A 97 6.66 -3.15 -18.50
N THR A 98 7.15 -3.56 -19.66
CA THR A 98 6.33 -4.16 -20.71
C THR A 98 6.97 -5.45 -21.19
N GLN A 99 6.13 -6.41 -21.54
CA GLN A 99 6.54 -7.58 -22.31
C GLN A 99 5.78 -7.59 -23.63
N GLU A 100 6.50 -7.89 -24.71
CA GLU A 100 5.86 -8.10 -26.01
C GLU A 100 5.05 -9.40 -25.99
N GLY A 101 3.83 -9.36 -26.52
CA GLY A 101 2.96 -10.52 -26.69
C GLY A 101 1.79 -10.60 -25.71
N ASP A 102 1.19 -11.79 -25.64
CA ASP A 102 0.01 -12.05 -24.81
C ASP A 102 0.36 -12.08 -23.32
N TRP A 103 -0.56 -11.58 -22.49
CA TRP A 103 -0.43 -11.63 -21.03
C TRP A 103 -0.52 -13.07 -20.53
N LYS A 104 0.52 -13.54 -19.82
CA LYS A 104 0.57 -14.89 -19.26
C LYS A 104 0.27 -14.95 -17.76
N GLY A 105 -0.40 -13.92 -17.24
CA GLY A 105 -0.70 -13.80 -15.81
C GLY A 105 0.37 -13.04 -15.04
N THR A 106 0.20 -12.95 -13.72
CA THR A 106 1.03 -12.10 -12.85
C THR A 106 2.45 -12.65 -12.61
N LEU A 107 2.77 -13.84 -13.13
CA LEU A 107 4.15 -14.32 -13.20
C LEU A 107 5.03 -13.37 -14.02
N ASP A 108 4.55 -12.87 -15.16
CA ASP A 108 5.31 -11.93 -16.00
C ASP A 108 5.58 -10.61 -15.24
N LYS A 109 4.60 -10.12 -14.48
CA LYS A 109 4.74 -8.97 -13.58
C LYS A 109 5.81 -9.23 -12.53
N LEU A 110 5.78 -10.39 -11.87
CA LEU A 110 6.73 -10.77 -10.84
C LEU A 110 8.17 -10.86 -11.36
N ILE A 111 8.37 -11.51 -12.52
CA ILE A 111 9.69 -11.62 -13.17
C ILE A 111 10.20 -10.25 -13.65
N SER A 112 9.31 -9.40 -14.14
CA SER A 112 9.65 -8.03 -14.55
C SER A 112 10.09 -7.18 -13.36
N TYR A 113 9.37 -7.25 -12.24
CA TYR A 113 9.75 -6.56 -11.00
C TYR A 113 11.07 -7.08 -10.45
N TRP A 114 11.26 -8.40 -10.38
CA TRP A 114 12.54 -9.00 -9.97
C TRP A 114 13.70 -8.52 -10.84
N SER A 115 13.57 -8.59 -12.17
CA SER A 115 14.61 -8.17 -13.11
C SER A 115 14.93 -6.68 -12.96
N PHE A 116 13.89 -5.86 -12.77
CA PHE A 116 14.03 -4.43 -12.59
C PHE A 116 14.76 -4.07 -11.28
N VAL A 117 14.40 -4.69 -10.13
CA VAL A 117 15.05 -4.35 -8.85
C VAL A 117 16.52 -4.72 -8.81
N GLN A 118 17.00 -5.65 -9.64
CA GLN A 118 18.44 -5.92 -9.75
C GLN A 118 19.21 -4.72 -10.33
N THR A 119 18.54 -3.82 -11.03
CA THR A 119 19.15 -2.67 -11.72
C THR A 119 19.10 -1.36 -10.95
N VAL A 120 18.38 -1.32 -9.82
CA VAL A 120 18.22 -0.10 -9.02
C VAL A 120 19.33 0.02 -7.98
N ASP A 121 19.67 1.26 -7.60
CA ASP A 121 20.58 1.52 -6.49
C ASP A 121 19.97 1.04 -5.16
N ASP A 122 20.84 0.66 -4.22
CA ASP A 122 20.41 0.10 -2.93
C ASP A 122 19.60 1.10 -2.09
N ASP A 123 19.87 2.38 -2.23
CA ASP A 123 19.22 3.48 -1.51
C ASP A 123 18.09 4.16 -2.31
N ALA A 124 17.78 3.67 -3.51
CA ALA A 124 16.61 4.12 -4.26
C ALA A 124 15.30 3.66 -3.58
N ILE A 125 14.25 4.47 -3.65
CA ILE A 125 12.90 4.08 -3.22
C ILE A 125 12.06 3.75 -4.44
N ILE A 126 11.44 2.58 -4.42
CA ILE A 126 10.60 2.09 -5.51
C ILE A 126 9.17 1.90 -5.00
N LEU A 127 8.21 2.47 -5.71
CA LEU A 127 6.78 2.24 -5.53
C LEU A 127 6.26 1.36 -6.67
N PHE A 128 6.02 0.09 -6.39
CA PHE A 128 5.30 -0.80 -7.29
C PHE A 128 3.79 -0.60 -7.15
N SER A 129 3.10 -0.60 -8.29
CA SER A 129 1.64 -0.59 -8.31
C SER A 129 1.08 -1.31 -9.54
N ASP A 130 -0.21 -1.69 -9.49
CA ASP A 130 -0.92 -2.12 -10.69
C ASP A 130 -1.16 -0.97 -11.66
N ALA A 131 -1.22 -1.31 -12.95
CA ALA A 131 -1.25 -0.33 -14.03
C ALA A 131 -2.65 0.09 -14.48
N PHE A 132 -3.65 -0.76 -14.25
CA PHE A 132 -4.94 -0.66 -14.95
C PHE A 132 -6.11 -0.28 -14.05
N ASP A 133 -6.02 -0.49 -12.75
CA ASP A 133 -7.09 -0.29 -11.76
C ASP A 133 -6.62 0.55 -10.57
N VAL A 134 -5.56 1.33 -10.76
CA VAL A 134 -5.02 2.27 -9.77
C VAL A 134 -5.07 3.69 -10.31
N PHE A 135 -5.42 4.62 -9.44
CA PHE A 135 -5.31 6.06 -9.67
C PHE A 135 -4.64 6.72 -8.47
N VAL A 136 -3.97 7.86 -8.71
CA VAL A 136 -3.34 8.65 -7.64
C VAL A 136 -4.31 9.74 -7.22
N ASN A 137 -4.65 9.77 -5.94
CA ASN A 137 -5.62 10.71 -5.35
C ASN A 137 -5.04 12.11 -5.06
N GLY A 138 -4.04 12.54 -5.82
CA GLY A 138 -3.51 13.90 -5.78
C GLY A 138 -2.57 14.23 -4.60
N PHE A 139 -2.11 13.24 -3.82
CA PHE A 139 -1.03 13.48 -2.86
C PHE A 139 0.27 13.85 -3.59
N ASP A 140 0.99 14.85 -3.09
CA ASP A 140 2.35 15.09 -3.53
C ASP A 140 3.27 13.94 -3.07
N GLY A 141 4.33 13.68 -3.84
CA GLY A 141 5.26 12.59 -3.53
C GLY A 141 5.89 12.71 -2.14
N HIS A 142 6.05 13.93 -1.61
CA HIS A 142 6.60 14.13 -0.27
C HIS A 142 5.68 13.59 0.83
N GLU A 143 4.37 13.82 0.71
CA GLU A 143 3.38 13.28 1.64
C GLU A 143 3.35 11.74 1.61
N LEU A 144 3.46 11.14 0.43
CA LEU A 144 3.53 9.68 0.29
C LEU A 144 4.77 9.12 1.01
N LEU A 145 5.94 9.72 0.77
CA LEU A 145 7.20 9.33 1.41
C LEU A 145 7.15 9.49 2.93
N ARG A 146 6.54 10.57 3.41
CA ARG A 146 6.32 10.80 4.85
C ARG A 146 5.54 9.66 5.48
N ARG A 147 4.46 9.21 4.83
CA ARG A 147 3.66 8.07 5.31
C ARG A 147 4.49 6.79 5.29
N TYR A 148 5.19 6.51 4.19
CA TYR A 148 6.15 5.41 4.11
C TYR A 148 7.14 5.37 5.28
N PHE A 149 7.79 6.48 5.62
CA PHE A 149 8.75 6.49 6.74
C PHE A 149 8.12 6.28 8.11
N SER A 150 6.83 6.56 8.29
CA SER A 150 6.13 6.33 9.56
C SER A 150 6.01 4.84 9.92
N PHE A 151 6.04 3.96 8.91
CA PHE A 151 6.07 2.50 9.12
C PHE A 151 7.37 2.01 9.76
N ARG A 152 8.46 2.78 9.65
CA ARG A 152 9.79 2.45 10.21
C ARG A 152 10.35 1.11 9.73
N LEU A 153 9.83 0.57 8.63
CA LEU A 153 10.29 -0.66 8.02
C LEU A 153 10.70 -0.44 6.55
N PRO A 154 11.71 -1.18 6.07
CA PRO A 154 12.22 -1.03 4.71
C PRO A 154 11.21 -1.29 3.59
N VAL A 155 10.19 -2.11 3.81
CA VAL A 155 9.16 -2.46 2.83
C VAL A 155 7.77 -2.35 3.47
N VAL A 156 6.85 -1.69 2.76
CA VAL A 156 5.44 -1.60 3.11
C VAL A 156 4.63 -2.15 1.95
N ILE A 157 3.77 -3.11 2.24
CA ILE A 157 2.87 -3.74 1.25
C ILE A 157 1.45 -3.25 1.50
N ALA A 158 0.67 -3.04 0.45
CA ALA A 158 -0.75 -2.73 0.55
C ALA A 158 -1.50 -3.80 1.34
N ALA A 159 -2.52 -3.37 2.08
CA ALA A 159 -3.44 -4.29 2.75
C ALA A 159 -4.84 -4.25 2.13
N GLU A 160 -5.62 -5.30 2.33
CA GLU A 160 -7.01 -5.44 1.90
C GLU A 160 -7.83 -6.21 2.95
N GLU A 161 -9.15 -6.23 2.76
CA GLU A 161 -10.09 -6.88 3.69
C GLU A 161 -10.21 -8.39 3.48
N ASN A 162 -9.89 -8.87 2.29
CA ASN A 162 -10.09 -10.27 1.91
C ASN A 162 -8.76 -11.01 1.84
N ILE A 163 -8.75 -12.24 2.35
CA ILE A 163 -7.63 -13.12 2.11
C ILE A 163 -7.72 -13.75 0.72
N PHE A 164 -6.69 -13.51 -0.09
CA PHE A 164 -6.53 -14.15 -1.38
C PHE A 164 -5.05 -14.47 -1.69
N PRO A 165 -4.75 -15.63 -2.29
CA PRO A 165 -5.68 -16.73 -2.55
C PRO A 165 -5.94 -17.56 -1.28
N ARG A 166 -7.03 -18.34 -1.22
CA ARG A 166 -7.52 -18.95 0.03
C ARG A 166 -6.59 -20.00 0.63
N GLU A 167 -5.69 -20.55 -0.16
CA GLU A 167 -4.76 -21.60 0.24
C GLU A 167 -3.76 -21.11 1.30
N VAL A 168 -3.56 -19.79 1.40
CA VAL A 168 -2.68 -19.20 2.42
C VAL A 168 -3.42 -18.86 3.73
N GLU A 169 -4.74 -19.03 3.78
CA GLU A 169 -5.60 -18.50 4.86
C GLU A 169 -5.12 -18.87 6.26
N ALA A 170 -4.91 -20.15 6.53
CA ALA A 170 -4.47 -20.61 7.84
C ALA A 170 -3.13 -19.97 8.26
N GLN A 171 -2.15 -19.95 7.36
CA GLN A 171 -0.80 -19.46 7.65
C GLN A 171 -0.73 -17.93 7.71
N ALA A 172 -1.57 -17.25 6.94
CA ALA A 172 -1.66 -15.81 6.94
C ALA A 172 -2.17 -15.27 8.27
N HIS A 173 -3.19 -15.92 8.86
CA HIS A 173 -3.70 -15.52 10.17
C HIS A 173 -2.61 -15.58 11.25
N ASP A 174 -1.84 -16.67 11.28
CA ASP A 174 -0.72 -16.83 12.21
C ASP A 174 0.36 -15.75 11.97
N ALA A 175 0.73 -15.51 10.71
CA ALA A 175 1.73 -14.49 10.37
C ALA A 175 1.27 -13.07 10.75
N LEU A 176 -0.01 -12.74 10.59
CA LEU A 176 -0.56 -11.44 10.99
C LEU A 176 -0.55 -11.26 12.50
N GLN A 177 -0.89 -12.31 13.26
CA GLN A 177 -0.81 -12.30 14.71
C GLN A 177 0.63 -12.08 15.18
N ILE A 178 1.60 -12.76 14.57
CA ILE A 178 3.02 -12.57 14.86
C ILE A 178 3.48 -11.15 14.53
N LEU A 179 3.06 -10.58 13.39
CA LEU A 179 3.41 -9.20 13.01
C LEU A 179 2.88 -8.19 14.04
N ASP A 180 1.67 -8.41 14.56
CA ASP A 180 1.06 -7.61 15.64
C ASP A 180 1.87 -7.70 16.94
N GLU A 181 2.29 -8.91 17.33
CA GLU A 181 3.14 -9.15 18.51
C GLU A 181 4.52 -8.49 18.40
N LEU A 182 5.06 -8.39 17.17
CA LEU A 182 6.30 -7.67 16.88
C LEU A 182 6.10 -6.14 16.92
N GLY A 183 4.88 -5.63 17.03
CA GLY A 183 4.56 -4.20 17.11
C GLY A 183 4.56 -3.48 15.76
N PHE A 184 4.46 -4.23 14.66
CA PHE A 184 4.47 -3.71 13.29
C PHE A 184 3.21 -4.08 12.49
N GLY A 185 2.19 -4.63 13.16
CA GLY A 185 0.94 -5.04 12.55
C GLY A 185 -0.27 -4.45 13.29
N ASN A 186 -1.44 -4.70 12.73
CA ASN A 186 -2.71 -4.53 13.42
C ASN A 186 -3.62 -5.71 13.00
N ALA A 187 -3.52 -6.81 13.74
CA ALA A 187 -4.27 -8.03 13.42
C ALA A 187 -5.79 -7.85 13.56
N SER A 188 -6.24 -6.79 14.23
CA SER A 188 -7.66 -6.44 14.39
C SER A 188 -8.19 -5.51 13.29
N SER A 189 -7.32 -4.97 12.42
CA SER A 189 -7.77 -4.09 11.33
C SER A 189 -8.69 -4.85 10.36
N PRO A 190 -9.75 -4.20 9.84
CA PRO A 190 -10.50 -4.74 8.72
C PRO A 190 -9.59 -5.01 7.51
N SER A 191 -8.71 -4.05 7.18
CA SER A 191 -7.73 -4.17 6.09
C SER A 191 -6.43 -4.74 6.64
N ARG A 192 -6.37 -6.04 6.87
CA ARG A 192 -5.18 -6.69 7.47
C ARG A 192 -4.50 -7.70 6.57
N PHE A 193 -5.08 -8.04 5.42
CA PHE A 193 -4.53 -9.06 4.54
C PHE A 193 -3.66 -8.42 3.46
N LEU A 194 -2.59 -9.09 3.05
CA LEU A 194 -1.65 -8.59 2.06
C LEU A 194 -2.27 -8.52 0.67
N ASN A 195 -2.07 -7.38 -0.02
CA ASN A 195 -2.44 -7.14 -1.41
C ASN A 195 -1.20 -6.80 -2.26
N ALA A 196 -0.99 -7.51 -3.38
CA ALA A 196 0.20 -7.32 -4.23
C ALA A 196 0.06 -6.21 -5.29
N GLY A 197 -1.05 -5.47 -5.28
CA GLY A 197 -1.29 -4.33 -6.15
C GLY A 197 -0.58 -3.05 -5.73
N GLY A 198 0.03 -3.03 -4.53
CA GLY A 198 0.83 -1.90 -4.03
C GLY A 198 1.98 -2.35 -3.12
N ILE A 199 3.20 -1.93 -3.43
CA ILE A 199 4.39 -2.18 -2.59
C ILE A 199 5.29 -0.96 -2.68
N ILE A 200 5.81 -0.46 -1.55
CA ILE A 200 6.85 0.56 -1.53
C ILE A 200 8.03 0.08 -0.68
N GLY A 201 9.25 0.31 -1.14
CA GLY A 201 10.43 -0.02 -0.35
C GLY A 201 11.73 0.54 -0.88
N VAL A 202 12.78 0.40 -0.06
CA VAL A 202 14.16 0.72 -0.43
C VAL A 202 14.78 -0.39 -1.29
N GLY A 203 15.66 -0.02 -2.22
CA GLY A 203 16.21 -0.89 -3.25
C GLY A 203 16.88 -2.15 -2.68
N TRP A 204 17.72 -2.02 -1.66
CA TRP A 204 18.37 -3.18 -1.03
C TRP A 204 17.36 -4.16 -0.43
N ALA A 205 16.28 -3.66 0.18
CA ALA A 205 15.27 -4.49 0.83
C ALA A 205 14.39 -5.16 -0.20
N LEU A 206 13.98 -4.44 -1.24
CA LEU A 206 13.24 -5.00 -2.37
C LEU A 206 14.06 -6.07 -3.10
N LYS A 207 15.38 -5.88 -3.28
CA LYS A 207 16.26 -6.94 -3.80
C LYS A 207 16.20 -8.19 -2.94
N ARG A 208 16.26 -8.07 -1.60
CA ARG A 208 16.11 -9.22 -0.69
C ARG A 208 14.75 -9.92 -0.86
N VAL A 209 13.66 -9.16 -0.86
CA VAL A 209 12.28 -9.69 -1.06
C VAL A 209 12.18 -10.46 -2.38
N TYR A 210 12.54 -9.82 -3.50
CA TYR A 210 12.35 -10.43 -4.82
C TYR A 210 13.37 -11.54 -5.13
N ASN A 211 14.57 -11.52 -4.54
CA ASN A 211 15.49 -12.64 -4.65
C ASN A 211 14.98 -13.87 -3.89
N ASP A 212 14.47 -13.68 -2.67
CA ASP A 212 13.85 -14.79 -1.93
C ASP A 212 12.64 -15.37 -2.68
N ILE A 213 11.76 -14.52 -3.21
CA ILE A 213 10.65 -14.96 -4.06
C ILE A 213 11.17 -15.71 -5.29
N ARG A 214 12.19 -15.18 -5.98
CA ARG A 214 12.75 -15.80 -7.20
C ARG A 214 13.36 -17.17 -6.93
N GLU A 215 14.03 -17.33 -5.80
CA GLU A 215 14.66 -18.59 -5.38
C GLU A 215 13.61 -19.63 -4.97
N ASN A 216 12.57 -19.20 -4.25
CA ASN A 216 11.57 -20.07 -3.66
C ASN A 216 10.28 -20.24 -4.48
N MET A 217 10.13 -19.56 -5.62
CA MET A 217 8.89 -19.57 -6.39
C MET A 217 8.47 -20.98 -6.82
N ILE A 218 7.18 -21.26 -6.72
CA ILE A 218 6.59 -22.54 -7.13
C ILE A 218 6.81 -22.81 -8.62
N ALA A 219 6.84 -21.77 -9.46
CA ALA A 219 7.08 -21.90 -10.89
C ALA A 219 8.45 -22.51 -11.24
N ASN A 220 9.42 -22.52 -10.32
CA ASN A 220 10.69 -23.25 -10.51
C ASN A 220 10.51 -24.77 -10.44
N ASN A 221 9.38 -25.26 -9.93
CA ASN A 221 9.04 -26.67 -9.86
C ASN A 221 7.73 -26.93 -10.64
N PRO A 222 7.84 -27.42 -11.90
CA PRO A 222 6.68 -27.65 -12.75
C PRO A 222 5.60 -28.55 -12.14
N HIS A 223 5.99 -29.54 -11.32
CA HIS A 223 5.03 -30.44 -10.67
C HIS A 223 4.21 -29.72 -9.60
N MET A 224 4.84 -28.87 -8.80
CA MET A 224 4.13 -28.06 -7.80
C MET A 224 3.25 -27.01 -8.48
N LEU A 225 3.75 -26.37 -9.54
CA LEU A 225 2.97 -25.38 -10.30
C LEU A 225 1.69 -26.00 -10.86
N MET A 226 1.79 -27.20 -11.46
CA MET A 226 0.63 -27.90 -11.99
C MET A 226 -0.35 -28.28 -10.87
N ALA A 227 0.14 -28.83 -9.76
CA ALA A 227 -0.70 -29.16 -8.61
C ALA A 227 -1.46 -27.95 -8.04
N HIS A 228 -0.80 -26.79 -7.94
CA HIS A 228 -1.47 -25.56 -7.51
C HIS A 228 -2.47 -25.04 -8.54
N SER A 229 -2.11 -25.05 -9.83
CA SER A 229 -3.04 -24.68 -10.89
C SER A 229 -4.28 -25.58 -10.94
N ASP A 230 -4.15 -26.87 -10.62
CA ASP A 230 -5.26 -27.82 -10.61
C ASP A 230 -6.21 -27.57 -9.43
N VAL A 231 -5.67 -27.16 -8.27
CA VAL A 231 -6.45 -26.87 -7.05
C VAL A 231 -7.18 -25.53 -7.16
N VAL A 232 -6.49 -24.50 -7.64
CA VAL A 232 -6.98 -23.11 -7.63
C VAL A 232 -7.63 -22.71 -8.97
N GLY A 233 -7.41 -23.52 -10.02
CA GLY A 233 -7.87 -23.27 -11.38
C GLY A 233 -7.13 -22.12 -12.07
N HIS A 234 -7.65 -21.69 -13.22
CA HIS A 234 -7.04 -20.63 -14.04
C HIS A 234 -6.83 -19.30 -13.30
N TRP A 235 -7.57 -19.05 -12.22
CA TRP A 235 -7.45 -17.86 -11.38
C TRP A 235 -6.10 -17.76 -10.66
N PHE A 236 -5.42 -18.90 -10.45
CA PHE A 236 -4.10 -18.93 -9.83
C PHE A 236 -3.09 -18.05 -10.55
N LEU A 237 -3.09 -18.09 -11.89
CA LEU A 237 -2.17 -17.31 -12.71
C LEU A 237 -2.46 -15.80 -12.66
N HIS A 238 -3.68 -15.41 -12.26
CA HIS A 238 -4.08 -14.01 -12.13
C HIS A 238 -3.72 -13.38 -10.78
N ALA A 239 -3.32 -14.18 -9.78
CA ALA A 239 -2.88 -13.71 -8.47
C ALA A 239 -1.63 -14.44 -7.97
N TYR A 240 -0.83 -14.93 -8.90
CA TYR A 240 0.38 -15.69 -8.62
C TYR A 240 1.42 -14.85 -7.87
N ASP A 241 1.57 -13.58 -8.24
CA ASP A 241 2.36 -12.59 -7.51
C ASP A 241 1.89 -12.40 -6.06
N GLN A 242 0.58 -12.28 -5.81
CA GLN A 242 0.02 -12.18 -4.46
C GLN A 242 0.30 -13.45 -3.64
N TYR A 243 0.15 -14.62 -4.28
CA TYR A 243 0.48 -15.89 -3.64
C TYR A 243 1.96 -15.99 -3.24
N GLU A 244 2.89 -15.67 -4.15
CA GLU A 244 4.33 -15.73 -3.86
C GLU A 244 4.74 -14.66 -2.83
N LEU A 245 4.11 -13.49 -2.85
CA LEU A 245 4.35 -12.45 -1.87
C LEU A 245 3.86 -12.84 -0.47
N TRP A 246 2.70 -13.51 -0.36
CA TRP A 246 2.25 -14.14 0.89
C TRP A 246 3.25 -15.17 1.40
N ARG A 247 3.74 -16.06 0.52
CA ARG A 247 4.72 -17.09 0.89
C ARG A 247 6.00 -16.48 1.45
N PHE A 248 6.51 -15.42 0.82
CA PHE A 248 7.63 -14.63 1.35
C PHE A 248 7.28 -14.03 2.72
N PHE A 249 6.18 -13.28 2.81
CA PHE A 249 5.77 -12.58 4.02
C PHE A 249 5.63 -13.52 5.22
N ILE A 250 4.95 -14.64 5.05
CA ILE A 250 4.76 -15.66 6.10
C ILE A 250 6.11 -16.20 6.59
N ARG A 251 6.99 -16.63 5.67
CA ARG A 251 8.33 -17.12 6.05
C ARG A 251 9.13 -16.06 6.79
N HIS A 252 9.13 -14.83 6.26
CA HIS A 252 9.94 -13.72 6.79
C HIS A 252 9.49 -13.31 8.19
N VAL A 253 8.18 -13.18 8.42
CA VAL A 253 7.63 -12.81 9.73
C VAL A 253 7.89 -13.90 10.77
N ILE A 254 7.72 -15.18 10.40
CA ILE A 254 8.04 -16.33 11.27
C ILE A 254 9.54 -16.34 11.61
N ALA A 255 10.42 -16.12 10.63
CA ALA A 255 11.86 -16.08 10.86
C ALA A 255 12.25 -14.90 11.77
N ALA A 256 11.66 -13.72 11.57
CA ALA A 256 11.89 -12.56 12.43
C ALA A 256 11.52 -12.85 13.89
N HIS A 257 10.37 -13.50 14.12
CA HIS A 257 9.89 -13.79 15.47
C HIS A 257 10.65 -14.93 16.17
N TYR A 258 10.84 -16.07 15.49
CA TYR A 258 11.40 -17.27 16.14
C TYR A 258 12.90 -17.42 15.97
N GLN A 259 13.50 -16.80 14.96
CA GLN A 259 14.93 -16.95 14.63
C GLN A 259 15.71 -15.65 14.87
N GLY A 260 15.03 -14.56 15.23
CA GLY A 260 15.64 -13.26 15.49
C GLY A 260 16.17 -12.58 14.23
N GLU A 261 15.64 -12.93 13.05
CA GLU A 261 15.96 -12.22 11.82
C GLU A 261 15.44 -10.78 11.85
N GLU A 262 16.11 -9.89 11.12
CA GLU A 262 15.64 -8.51 10.96
C GLU A 262 14.31 -8.49 10.19
N LEU A 263 13.27 -7.92 10.79
CA LEU A 263 12.00 -7.70 10.10
C LEU A 263 12.17 -6.61 9.03
N LEU A 264 11.84 -6.94 7.78
CA LEU A 264 12.00 -6.03 6.64
C LEU A 264 10.67 -5.43 6.18
N VAL A 265 9.55 -6.07 6.50
CA VAL A 265 8.27 -5.87 5.83
C VAL A 265 7.14 -5.65 6.84
N THR A 266 6.21 -4.78 6.49
CA THR A 266 4.91 -4.58 7.16
C THR A 266 3.81 -4.37 6.13
N LEU A 267 2.57 -4.32 6.62
CA LEU A 267 1.36 -4.08 5.86
C LEU A 267 0.79 -2.71 6.18
N ASP A 268 0.28 -2.02 5.17
CA ASP A 268 -0.45 -0.77 5.29
C ASP A 268 -1.88 -0.99 5.77
N THR A 269 -2.01 -1.50 7.00
CA THR A 269 -3.30 -1.93 7.55
C THR A 269 -4.25 -0.78 7.87
N GLU A 270 -3.71 0.44 7.96
CA GLU A 270 -4.45 1.69 8.15
C GLU A 270 -4.69 2.43 6.83
N GLN A 271 -4.25 1.86 5.69
CA GLN A 271 -4.47 2.42 4.35
C GLN A 271 -3.90 3.85 4.20
N LEU A 272 -2.75 4.10 4.82
CA LEU A 272 -2.07 5.39 4.79
C LEU A 272 -1.47 5.68 3.41
N ILE A 273 -0.95 4.69 2.71
CA ILE A 273 -0.29 4.83 1.40
C ILE A 273 -1.21 4.28 0.30
N PHE A 274 -1.70 3.07 0.50
CA PHE A 274 -2.49 2.30 -0.44
C PHE A 274 -3.93 2.27 0.06
N GLY A 275 -4.71 3.29 -0.32
CA GLY A 275 -6.14 3.32 -0.05
C GLY A 275 -6.89 2.38 -0.98
N SER A 276 -7.71 1.50 -0.41
CA SER A 276 -8.67 0.72 -1.18
C SER A 276 -10.00 1.45 -1.30
N THR A 277 -10.48 1.68 -2.52
CA THR A 277 -11.86 2.11 -2.75
C THR A 277 -12.80 0.92 -2.64
N VAL A 278 -12.87 0.28 -1.47
CA VAL A 278 -13.89 -0.74 -1.25
C VAL A 278 -15.25 -0.06 -1.18
N PHE A 279 -16.03 -0.19 -2.24
CA PHE A 279 -17.45 0.17 -2.24
C PHE A 279 -18.21 -0.81 -1.34
N ARG A 280 -18.35 -0.49 -0.06
CA ARG A 280 -19.06 -1.33 0.92
C ARG A 280 -20.57 -1.27 0.73
N LYS A 281 -21.25 -2.41 0.66
CA LYS A 281 -22.73 -2.46 0.58
C LYS A 281 -23.41 -1.71 1.73
N GLU A 282 -22.81 -1.72 2.92
CA GLU A 282 -23.33 -0.98 4.08
C GLU A 282 -23.34 0.53 3.90
N ASN A 283 -22.52 1.07 2.98
CA ASN A 283 -22.53 2.49 2.62
C ASN A 283 -23.67 2.84 1.65
N TRP A 284 -24.39 1.83 1.13
CA TRP A 284 -25.40 1.94 0.07
C TRP A 284 -26.65 1.09 0.33
N PRO A 285 -27.26 1.15 1.53
CA PRO A 285 -28.35 0.25 1.92
C PRO A 285 -29.59 0.40 1.01
N ASP A 286 -29.88 1.62 0.55
CA ASP A 286 -31.03 1.93 -0.30
C ASP A 286 -30.82 1.55 -1.77
N LEU A 287 -29.56 1.45 -2.19
CA LEU A 287 -29.14 1.20 -3.57
C LEU A 287 -29.15 -0.30 -3.93
N LEU A 288 -29.05 -1.14 -2.90
CA LEU A 288 -28.87 -2.59 -2.99
C LEU A 288 -29.97 -3.36 -2.21
N ASP A 289 -31.11 -2.71 -1.99
CA ASP A 289 -32.33 -3.35 -1.49
C ASP A 289 -32.80 -4.42 -2.49
N GLU A 290 -33.19 -5.58 -1.97
CA GLU A 290 -33.62 -6.74 -2.76
C GLU A 290 -34.88 -6.45 -3.60
N SER A 291 -35.59 -5.36 -3.31
CA SER A 291 -36.71 -4.86 -4.10
C SER A 291 -36.32 -4.35 -5.50
N ILE A 292 -35.04 -4.02 -5.73
CA ILE A 292 -34.51 -3.46 -7.01
C ILE A 292 -34.03 -4.58 -7.97
N SER A 293 -34.31 -5.85 -7.65
CA SER A 293 -33.91 -7.05 -8.42
C SER A 293 -34.61 -7.24 -9.79
N GLY A 294 -35.10 -6.18 -10.43
CA GLY A 294 -35.88 -6.20 -11.67
C GLY A 294 -35.13 -5.80 -12.95
N GLY A 295 -33.80 -5.77 -12.95
CA GLY A 295 -32.99 -5.29 -14.08
C GLY A 295 -32.88 -6.27 -15.25
N VAL A 296 -33.19 -5.79 -16.46
CA VAL A 296 -33.04 -6.54 -17.72
C VAL A 296 -31.54 -6.75 -18.03
N HIS A 297 -31.13 -8.02 -18.16
CA HIS A 297 -29.78 -8.47 -18.54
C HIS A 297 -28.61 -8.26 -17.54
N GLY A 298 -28.87 -7.99 -16.26
CA GLY A 298 -27.81 -8.02 -15.23
C GLY A 298 -26.76 -6.90 -15.34
N VAL A 299 -27.10 -5.82 -16.05
CA VAL A 299 -26.35 -4.55 -16.03
C VAL A 299 -27.23 -3.53 -15.33
N HIS A 300 -26.75 -3.03 -14.19
CA HIS A 300 -27.39 -1.91 -13.50
C HIS A 300 -26.60 -0.64 -13.84
N SER A 301 -27.24 0.34 -14.46
CA SER A 301 -26.78 1.72 -14.39
C SER A 301 -27.39 2.26 -13.12
N ILE A 302 -26.56 2.56 -12.12
CA ILE A 302 -27.05 3.14 -10.89
C ILE A 302 -26.71 4.62 -10.94
N ASP A 303 -27.74 5.44 -11.15
CA ASP A 303 -27.64 6.87 -10.89
C ASP A 303 -27.63 7.05 -9.37
N VAL A 304 -26.54 7.64 -8.89
CA VAL A 304 -26.25 7.73 -7.47
C VAL A 304 -26.67 9.13 -7.00
N ASP A 305 -27.92 9.26 -6.55
CA ASP A 305 -28.52 10.54 -6.08
C ASP A 305 -28.02 10.99 -4.69
N VAL A 306 -27.08 10.25 -4.09
CA VAL A 306 -26.46 10.56 -2.79
C VAL A 306 -24.95 10.75 -2.94
N PRO A 307 -24.31 11.64 -2.15
CA PRO A 307 -22.90 11.94 -2.31
C PRO A 307 -22.03 10.69 -2.03
N LEU A 308 -21.18 10.32 -3.00
CA LEU A 308 -20.20 9.25 -2.85
C LEU A 308 -19.21 9.62 -1.73
N VAL A 309 -19.21 8.85 -0.65
CA VAL A 309 -18.24 8.99 0.44
C VAL A 309 -16.97 8.25 0.04
N PHE A 310 -15.94 9.02 -0.28
CA PHE A 310 -14.59 8.53 -0.53
C PHE A 310 -13.76 8.66 0.74
N ASP A 311 -12.74 7.81 0.89
CA ASP A 311 -11.68 8.01 1.91
C ASP A 311 -10.78 9.24 1.60
N ALA A 312 -11.10 9.97 0.53
CA ALA A 312 -10.54 11.26 0.14
C ALA A 312 -11.66 12.30 -0.05
N PRO A 313 -11.40 13.61 0.03
CA PRO A 313 -12.44 14.63 -0.17
C PRO A 313 -13.14 14.48 -1.52
N GLN A 314 -14.47 14.34 -1.53
CA GLN A 314 -15.28 14.13 -2.74
C GLN A 314 -15.08 15.23 -3.81
N SER A 315 -14.75 16.45 -3.39
CA SER A 315 -14.40 17.57 -4.27
C SER A 315 -13.18 17.34 -5.17
N LEU A 316 -12.40 16.29 -4.92
CA LEU A 316 -11.24 15.90 -5.73
C LEU A 316 -11.62 15.01 -6.92
N PHE A 317 -12.89 14.61 -7.04
CA PHE A 317 -13.35 13.66 -8.05
C PHE A 317 -14.46 14.28 -8.90
N GLU A 318 -14.37 14.11 -10.22
CA GLU A 318 -15.48 14.31 -11.16
C GLU A 318 -15.85 12.93 -11.73
N ILE A 319 -17.08 12.50 -11.49
CA ILE A 319 -17.52 11.12 -11.74
C ILE A 319 -18.44 11.12 -12.93
N TRP A 320 -17.93 10.60 -14.05
CA TRP A 320 -18.65 10.59 -15.32
C TRP A 320 -19.61 9.41 -15.45
N SER A 321 -19.22 8.23 -14.98
CA SER A 321 -20.09 7.06 -14.89
C SER A 321 -19.57 6.05 -13.86
N CYS A 322 -20.47 5.36 -13.16
CA CYS A 322 -20.13 4.20 -12.32
C CYS A 322 -20.81 2.98 -12.91
N ARG A 323 -20.05 1.92 -13.20
CA ARG A 323 -20.61 0.67 -13.73
C ARG A 323 -20.40 -0.44 -12.70
N ALA A 324 -21.46 -1.19 -12.44
CA ALA A 324 -21.42 -2.35 -11.57
C ALA A 324 -21.78 -3.60 -12.36
N ARG A 325 -21.09 -4.71 -12.07
CA ARG A 325 -21.53 -6.06 -12.49
C ARG A 325 -21.42 -7.00 -11.32
N PHE A 326 -22.46 -7.80 -11.14
CA PHE A 326 -22.43 -8.90 -10.19
C PHE A 326 -21.67 -10.08 -10.79
N VAL A 327 -20.63 -10.56 -10.09
CA VAL A 327 -19.86 -11.73 -10.51
C VAL A 327 -20.07 -12.85 -9.50
N GLY A 328 -20.65 -13.96 -9.97
CA GLY A 328 -20.85 -15.19 -9.19
C GLY A 328 -22.27 -15.39 -8.66
N ARG A 329 -22.56 -16.62 -8.20
CA ARG A 329 -23.87 -17.05 -7.65
C ARG A 329 -24.19 -16.46 -6.26
N ARG A 330 -23.27 -15.70 -5.67
CA ARG A 330 -23.47 -14.92 -4.44
C ARG A 330 -23.13 -13.49 -4.79
N HIS A 331 -24.14 -12.63 -4.71
CA HIS A 331 -24.19 -11.24 -5.17
C HIS A 331 -23.07 -10.33 -4.64
N PHE A 332 -21.84 -10.48 -5.13
CA PHE A 332 -20.77 -9.50 -4.94
C PHE A 332 -20.84 -8.49 -6.08
N PRO A 333 -21.24 -7.23 -5.82
CA PRO A 333 -21.09 -6.18 -6.82
C PRO A 333 -19.61 -5.86 -6.97
N ILE A 334 -19.08 -6.05 -8.17
CA ILE A 334 -17.79 -5.46 -8.55
C ILE A 334 -18.12 -4.12 -9.19
N PHE A 335 -17.66 -3.05 -8.56
CA PHE A 335 -17.75 -1.70 -9.10
C PHE A 335 -16.44 -1.38 -9.82
N TRP A 336 -16.53 -0.80 -11.01
CA TRP A 336 -15.37 -0.22 -11.67
C TRP A 336 -15.76 1.09 -12.35
N HIS A 337 -14.77 1.97 -12.46
CA HIS A 337 -14.92 3.21 -13.20
C HIS A 337 -14.73 2.93 -14.70
N GLY A 338 -15.49 3.63 -15.54
CA GLY A 338 -15.35 3.58 -16.99
C GLY A 338 -15.63 4.92 -17.63
#